data_AF-A0A945J552-F1
#
_entry.id   AF-A0A945J552-F1
#
_cell.length_a   1.000
_cell.length_b   1.000
_cell.length_c   1.000
_cell.angle_alpha   90.00
_cell.angle_beta   90.00
_cell.angle_gamma   90.00
#
_symmetry.space_group_name_H-M   'P 1'
#
loop_
_entity.id
_entity.type
_entity.pdbx_description
1 polymer ?
#
loop_
_entity_poly.entity_id
_entity_poly.type
_entity_poly.pdbx_seq_one_letter_code
_entity_poly.pdbx_strand_id
1 'polypeptide(L)'
;MTENSPFELLIECGGCSLENLIQGFRLGDHAICNQCRENMLAYNLADTHQGHTCDSCGRAYLLKSETEFVNGESECQCGAQDFTILDMKDFADKITKAQDKALDDEEGDAKFDWCRPAPTNGVNKEDYNEIFDDNPGFL
;
A
#
# COMPACT_ATOMS: atom_id res chain seq x y z
N MET A 1 -7.13 -3.49 17.15
CA MET A 1 -5.94 -3.48 16.28
C MET A 1 -4.73 -3.09 17.12
N THR A 2 -3.70 -3.93 17.17
CA THR A 2 -2.45 -3.65 17.90
C THR A 2 -1.35 -3.25 16.91
N GLU A 3 -0.33 -2.52 17.38
CA GLU A 3 0.71 -1.90 16.53
C GLU A 3 1.50 -2.86 15.62
N ASN A 4 1.42 -4.17 15.82
CA ASN A 4 2.25 -5.14 15.10
C ASN A 4 1.50 -6.39 14.60
N SER A 5 0.17 -6.39 14.66
CA SER A 5 -0.63 -7.48 14.09
C SER A 5 -1.00 -7.16 12.64
N PRO A 6 -0.61 -8.00 11.65
CA PRO A 6 -1.06 -7.81 10.28
C PRO A 6 -2.58 -7.94 10.21
N PHE A 7 -3.23 -7.11 9.42
CA PHE A 7 -4.67 -7.13 9.20
C PHE A 7 -5.01 -6.93 7.73
N GLU A 8 -6.24 -7.22 7.35
CA GLU A 8 -6.73 -6.94 6.01
C GLU A 8 -7.25 -5.51 5.94
N LEU A 9 -6.77 -4.75 4.96
CA LEU A 9 -7.17 -3.37 4.74
C LEU A 9 -7.86 -3.26 3.38
N LEU A 10 -9.13 -2.87 3.37
CA LEU A 10 -9.82 -2.41 2.17
C LEU A 10 -9.85 -0.88 2.22
N ILE A 11 -9.19 -0.24 1.25
CA ILE A 11 -9.10 1.22 1.17
C ILE A 11 -9.54 1.68 -0.21
N GLU A 12 -10.38 2.71 -0.25
CA GLU A 12 -10.74 3.39 -1.48
C GLU A 12 -9.66 4.42 -1.83
N CYS A 13 -9.23 4.47 -3.10
CA CYS A 13 -8.20 5.42 -3.50
C CYS A 13 -8.76 6.85 -3.57
N GLY A 14 -8.12 7.80 -2.89
CA GLY A 14 -8.45 9.23 -2.95
C GLY A 14 -8.53 9.79 -4.38
N GLY A 15 -7.56 9.45 -5.23
CA GLY A 15 -7.44 10.00 -6.59
C GLY A 15 -8.37 9.36 -7.64
N CYS A 16 -8.52 8.02 -7.63
CA CYS A 16 -9.29 7.31 -8.66
C CYS A 16 -10.58 6.63 -8.18
N SER A 17 -10.92 6.72 -6.89
CA SER A 17 -12.12 6.13 -6.26
C SER A 17 -12.22 4.60 -6.40
N LEU A 18 -11.11 3.91 -6.64
CA LEU A 18 -11.11 2.45 -6.74
C LEU A 18 -10.69 1.81 -5.43
N GLU A 19 -11.48 0.82 -5.03
CA GLU A 19 -11.23 -0.01 -3.86
C GLU A 19 -10.01 -0.91 -4.08
N ASN A 20 -9.16 -0.97 -3.07
CA ASN A 20 -7.95 -1.77 -3.06
C ASN A 20 -7.96 -2.63 -1.79
N LEU A 21 -7.88 -3.95 -1.98
CA LEU A 21 -7.74 -4.90 -0.88
C LEU A 21 -6.26 -5.23 -0.68
N ILE A 22 -5.73 -4.86 0.47
CA ILE A 22 -4.35 -5.10 0.89
C ILE A 22 -4.37 -6.15 1.99
N GLN A 23 -3.80 -7.32 1.68
CA GLN A 23 -3.74 -8.45 2.61
C GLN A 23 -2.50 -8.33 3.49
N GLY A 24 -2.67 -8.59 4.79
CA GLY A 24 -1.56 -8.62 5.74
C GLY A 24 -0.90 -7.27 6.00
N PHE A 25 -1.63 -6.18 5.80
CA PHE A 25 -1.17 -4.80 6.02
C PHE A 25 -0.74 -4.60 7.48
N ARG A 26 0.38 -3.91 7.67
CA ARG A 26 0.91 -3.52 8.97
C ARG A 26 0.93 -1.99 9.09
N LEU A 27 0.76 -1.51 10.32
CA LEU A 27 0.96 -0.10 10.62
C LEU A 27 2.42 0.25 10.31
N GLY A 28 2.64 1.22 9.41
CA GLY A 28 3.96 1.57 8.88
C GLY A 28 4.14 1.23 7.39
N ASP A 29 3.36 0.29 6.86
CA ASP A 29 3.41 -0.06 5.44
C ASP A 29 2.87 1.07 4.55
N HIS A 30 3.32 1.12 3.30
CA HIS A 30 2.71 1.96 2.26
C HIS A 30 1.51 1.24 1.63
N ALA A 31 0.43 1.97 1.40
CA ALA A 31 -0.71 1.46 0.65
C ALA A 31 -0.71 2.06 -0.77
N ILE A 32 -0.20 1.33 -1.75
CA ILE A 32 -0.10 1.83 -3.13
C ILE A 32 -1.32 1.39 -3.94
N CYS A 33 -2.01 2.34 -4.56
CA CYS A 33 -3.15 2.04 -5.42
C CYS A 33 -2.72 1.21 -6.63
N ASN A 34 -3.46 0.15 -6.93
CA ASN A 34 -3.17 -0.74 -8.06
C ASN A 34 -3.35 -0.08 -9.45
N GLN A 35 -4.17 0.98 -9.55
CA GLN A 35 -4.43 1.69 -10.81
C GLN A 35 -3.56 2.93 -10.98
N CYS A 36 -3.68 3.92 -10.09
CA CYS A 36 -2.97 5.20 -10.25
C CYS A 36 -1.58 5.24 -9.61
N ARG A 37 -1.18 4.18 -8.87
CA ARG A 37 0.11 4.08 -8.16
C ARG A 37 0.35 5.14 -7.09
N GLU A 38 -0.67 5.90 -6.71
CA GLU A 38 -0.58 6.85 -5.60
C GLU A 38 -0.55 6.13 -4.24
N ASN A 39 0.17 6.72 -3.28
CA ASN A 39 0.12 6.26 -1.89
C ASN A 39 -1.19 6.72 -1.24
N MET A 40 -2.09 5.78 -1.02
CA MET A 40 -3.43 6.01 -0.49
C MET A 40 -3.41 6.43 0.98
N LEU A 41 -2.30 6.24 1.71
CA LEU A 41 -2.16 6.75 3.09
C LEU A 41 -1.59 8.17 3.15
N ALA A 42 -1.13 8.73 2.02
CA ALA A 42 -0.60 10.10 1.98
C ALA A 42 -1.69 11.18 1.97
N TYR A 43 -2.95 10.80 1.71
CA TYR A 43 -4.08 11.71 1.85
C TYR A 43 -4.39 11.98 3.32
N ASN A 44 -5.04 13.11 3.60
CA ASN A 44 -5.60 13.35 4.92
C ASN A 44 -6.82 12.46 5.13
N LEU A 45 -6.58 11.23 5.62
CA LEU A 45 -7.60 10.20 5.81
C LEU A 45 -8.72 10.66 6.74
N ALA A 46 -8.41 11.49 7.74
CA ALA A 46 -9.40 12.00 8.69
C ALA A 46 -10.46 12.91 8.06
N ASP A 47 -10.12 13.59 6.97
CA ASP A 47 -11.04 14.50 6.27
C ASP A 47 -11.65 13.86 5.01
N THR A 48 -10.96 12.89 4.41
CA THR A 48 -11.33 12.32 3.10
C THR A 48 -12.05 10.98 3.20
N HIS A 49 -11.83 10.23 4.28
CA HIS A 49 -12.34 8.87 4.44
C HIS A 49 -13.13 8.71 5.74
N GLN A 50 -14.04 7.74 5.71
CA GLN A 50 -14.70 7.16 6.86
C GLN A 50 -14.13 5.76 7.14
N GLY A 51 -14.07 5.41 8.42
CA GLY A 51 -13.45 4.18 8.89
C GLY A 51 -14.45 3.23 9.50
N HIS A 52 -14.38 1.95 9.11
CA HIS A 52 -15.17 0.87 9.71
C HIS A 52 -14.29 -0.37 9.90
N THR A 53 -14.58 -1.19 10.91
CA THR A 53 -13.94 -2.50 11.11
C THR A 53 -15.02 -3.55 11.16
N CYS A 54 -14.89 -4.63 10.39
CA CYS A 54 -15.81 -5.76 10.47
C CYS A 54 -15.55 -6.54 11.76
N ASP A 55 -16.59 -6.75 12.57
CA ASP A 55 -16.46 -7.41 13.87
C ASP A 55 -16.20 -8.91 13.77
N SER A 56 -16.55 -9.52 12.63
CA SER A 56 -16.40 -10.96 12.38
C SER A 56 -14.99 -11.33 11.91
N CYS A 57 -14.46 -10.66 10.88
CA CYS A 57 -13.15 -10.97 10.30
C CYS A 57 -12.03 -10.00 10.69
N GLY A 58 -12.35 -8.89 11.37
CA GLY A 58 -11.38 -7.89 11.81
C GLY A 58 -10.80 -7.02 10.68
N ARG A 59 -11.36 -7.09 9.47
CA ARG A 59 -10.93 -6.28 8.32
C ARG A 59 -11.28 -4.81 8.54
N ALA A 60 -10.34 -3.93 8.24
CA ALA A 60 -10.59 -2.48 8.22
C ALA A 60 -11.03 -2.02 6.83
N TYR A 61 -11.98 -1.10 6.82
CA TYR A 61 -12.55 -0.42 5.66
C TYR A 61 -12.25 1.06 5.81
N LEU A 62 -11.55 1.63 4.84
CA LEU A 62 -11.29 3.06 4.69
C LEU A 62 -11.95 3.50 3.38
N LEU A 63 -13.20 3.90 3.46
CA LEU A 63 -14.00 4.31 2.31
C LEU A 63 -14.04 5.81 2.23
N LYS A 64 -14.27 6.41 1.05
CA LYS A 64 -14.44 7.86 1.01
C LYS A 64 -15.67 8.29 1.82
N SER A 65 -15.63 9.50 2.35
CA SER A 65 -16.77 10.08 3.08
C SER A 65 -18.03 10.23 2.20
N GLU A 66 -17.86 10.28 0.88
CA GLU A 66 -18.96 10.34 -0.11
C GLU A 66 -19.56 8.97 -0.42
N THR A 67 -18.87 7.88 -0.09
CA THR A 67 -19.31 6.51 -0.36
C THR A 67 -20.40 6.12 0.65
N GLU A 68 -21.56 5.68 0.16
CA GLU A 68 -22.66 5.25 1.03
C GLU A 68 -22.27 3.95 1.75
N PHE A 69 -22.21 3.99 3.08
CA PHE A 69 -21.95 2.83 3.91
C PHE A 69 -22.86 2.85 5.15
N VAL A 70 -23.66 1.80 5.32
CA VAL A 70 -24.64 1.71 6.41
C VAL A 70 -24.41 0.43 7.20
N ASN A 71 -24.16 0.57 8.49
CA ASN A 71 -23.97 -0.57 9.39
C ASN A 71 -25.25 -1.41 9.48
N GLY A 72 -25.14 -2.73 9.28
CA GLY A 72 -26.29 -3.65 9.21
C GLY A 72 -26.93 -3.81 7.83
N GLU A 73 -26.59 -2.96 6.85
CA GLU A 73 -27.05 -3.12 5.45
C GLU A 73 -25.89 -3.47 4.52
N SER A 74 -24.73 -2.83 4.71
CA SER A 74 -23.51 -3.16 3.99
C SER A 74 -23.02 -4.56 4.40
N GLU A 75 -22.56 -5.35 3.42
CA GLU A 75 -22.02 -6.68 3.66
C GLU A 75 -20.50 -6.67 3.53
N CYS A 76 -19.81 -7.23 4.53
CA CYS A 76 -18.39 -7.53 4.43
C CYS A 76 -18.18 -8.67 3.43
N GLN A 77 -17.03 -8.74 2.75
CA GLN A 77 -16.72 -9.88 1.87
C GLN A 77 -16.69 -11.25 2.59
N CYS A 78 -16.70 -11.30 3.92
CA CYS A 78 -16.87 -12.53 4.69
C CYS A 78 -18.32 -12.94 4.94
N GLY A 79 -19.30 -12.11 4.56
CA GLY A 79 -20.74 -12.33 4.77
C GLY A 79 -21.32 -11.70 6.05
N ALA A 80 -20.50 -11.03 6.87
CA ALA A 80 -20.96 -10.36 8.08
C ALA A 80 -21.45 -8.93 7.80
N GLN A 81 -22.37 -8.44 8.62
CA GLN A 81 -22.97 -7.09 8.50
C GLN A 81 -22.68 -6.20 9.71
N ASP A 82 -22.04 -6.75 10.73
CA ASP A 82 -21.69 -6.04 11.96
C ASP A 82 -20.35 -5.33 11.80
N PHE A 83 -20.38 -4.00 11.90
CA PHE A 83 -19.20 -3.14 11.85
C PHE A 83 -19.11 -2.23 13.07
N THR A 84 -17.88 -2.01 13.53
CA THR A 84 -17.53 -0.97 14.49
C THR A 84 -16.90 0.21 13.77
N ILE A 85 -17.33 1.44 14.12
CA ILE A 85 -16.73 2.66 13.59
C ILE A 85 -15.27 2.76 14.03
N LEU A 86 -14.38 2.97 13.07
CA LEU A 86 -12.96 3.20 13.31
C LEU A 86 -12.70 4.72 13.32
N ASP A 87 -12.09 5.23 14.40
CA ASP A 87 -11.71 6.64 14.48
C ASP A 87 -10.53 6.91 13.53
N MET A 88 -10.79 7.72 12.50
CA MET A 88 -9.82 8.04 11.46
C MET A 88 -8.68 8.93 11.94
N LYS A 89 -8.89 9.74 12.98
CA LYS A 89 -7.82 10.56 13.55
C LYS A 89 -6.84 9.68 14.32
N ASP A 90 -7.36 8.82 15.19
CA ASP A 90 -6.55 7.85 15.92
C ASP A 90 -5.82 6.89 14.96
N PHE A 91 -6.49 6.46 13.88
CA PHE A 91 -5.86 5.62 12.86
C PHE A 91 -4.74 6.35 12.12
N ALA A 92 -4.96 7.58 11.64
CA ALA A 92 -3.94 8.37 10.96
C ALA A 92 -2.73 8.68 11.86
N ASP A 93 -2.98 8.99 13.14
CA ASP A 93 -1.92 9.19 14.13
C ASP A 93 -1.07 7.93 14.33
N LYS A 94 -1.71 6.75 14.38
CA LYS A 94 -1.02 5.45 14.49
C LYS A 94 -0.19 5.13 13.25
N ILE A 95 -0.71 5.39 12.06
CA ILE A 95 0.04 5.21 10.79
C ILE A 95 1.28 6.10 10.79
N THR A 96 1.11 7.38 11.13
CA THR A 96 2.21 8.35 11.12
C THR A 96 3.31 7.95 12.11
N LYS A 97 2.94 7.62 13.36
CA LYS A 97 3.89 7.13 14.38
C LYS A 97 4.62 5.87 13.95
N ALA A 98 3.92 4.93 13.30
CA ALA A 98 4.52 3.69 12.85
C ALA A 98 5.47 3.90 11.65
N GLN A 99 5.14 4.83 10.74
CA GLN A 99 6.03 5.22 9.64
C GLN A 99 7.29 5.91 10.16
N ASP A 100 7.17 6.84 11.10
CA ASP A 100 8.32 7.52 11.71
C ASP A 100 9.26 6.51 12.40
N LYS A 101 8.67 5.57 13.16
CA LYS A 101 9.44 4.51 13.81
C LYS A 101 10.14 3.57 12.83
N ALA A 102 9.50 3.24 11.71
CA ALA A 102 10.11 2.40 10.68
C ALA A 102 11.34 3.08 10.05
N LEU A 103 11.33 4.42 9.93
CA LEU A 103 12.48 5.19 9.43
C LEU A 103 13.63 5.23 10.46
N ASP A 104 13.31 5.33 11.75
CA ASP A 104 14.33 5.32 12.82
C ASP A 104 15.01 3.94 12.97
N ASP A 105 14.29 2.83 12.76
CA ASP A 105 14.83 1.47 12.84
C ASP A 105 15.74 1.11 11.63
N GLU A 106 15.73 1.88 10.53
CA GLU A 106 16.60 1.69 9.35
C GLU A 106 17.94 2.45 9.43
N GLU A 107 18.21 3.22 10.49
CA GLU A 107 19.45 4.02 10.60
C GLU A 107 20.73 3.18 10.90
N GLY A 108 20.64 1.84 10.82
CA GLY A 108 21.69 0.95 11.28
C GLY A 108 21.79 -0.39 10.56
N ASP A 109 21.83 -0.41 9.22
CA ASP A 109 22.64 -1.32 8.38
C ASP A 109 22.11 -1.33 6.94
N ALA A 110 22.84 -0.68 6.02
CA ALA A 110 23.27 -1.32 4.79
C ALA A 110 23.84 -0.27 3.83
N LYS A 111 25.08 -0.54 3.44
CA LYS A 111 25.71 -0.12 2.19
C LYS A 111 24.79 -0.40 0.98
N PHE A 112 23.77 0.42 0.76
CA PHE A 112 22.95 0.37 -0.46
C PHE A 112 23.76 1.03 -1.59
N ASP A 113 24.60 0.20 -2.22
CA ASP A 113 25.35 0.55 -3.42
C ASP A 113 24.35 0.66 -4.59
N TRP A 114 23.70 1.82 -4.75
CA TRP A 114 22.91 2.16 -5.95
C TRP A 114 23.78 2.22 -7.22
N CYS A 115 25.10 2.20 -7.06
CA CYS A 115 26.05 2.02 -8.12
C CYS A 115 26.27 0.52 -8.34
N ARG A 116 25.65 -0.05 -9.37
CA ARG A 116 26.16 -1.28 -9.98
C ARG A 116 27.61 -0.98 -10.38
N PRO A 117 28.64 -1.64 -9.81
CA PRO A 117 30.01 -1.38 -10.22
C PRO A 117 30.08 -1.69 -11.71
N ALA A 118 30.50 -0.69 -12.50
CA ALA A 118 30.82 -0.90 -13.90
C ALA A 118 31.78 -2.08 -13.98
N PRO A 119 31.57 -3.06 -14.88
CA PRO A 119 32.53 -4.14 -15.03
C PRO A 119 33.88 -3.51 -15.39
N THR A 120 34.83 -3.60 -14.48
CA THR A 120 36.17 -3.02 -14.60
C THR A 120 37.06 -3.78 -15.58
N ASN A 121 36.49 -4.58 -16.48
CA ASN A 121 37.24 -5.28 -17.51
C ASN A 121 36.44 -5.35 -18.82
N GLY A 122 36.80 -4.46 -19.75
CA GLY A 122 36.81 -4.71 -21.19
C GLY A 122 35.46 -4.96 -21.85
N VAL A 123 34.66 -3.91 -22.05
CA VAL A 123 33.69 -3.90 -23.16
C VAL A 123 34.20 -2.89 -24.18
N ASN A 124 34.65 -3.44 -25.30
CA ASN A 124 34.99 -2.70 -26.51
C ASN A 124 33.78 -1.84 -26.92
N LYS A 125 34.04 -0.63 -27.40
CA LYS A 125 33.07 0.44 -27.57
C LYS A 125 32.26 0.33 -28.88
N GLU A 126 31.88 -0.88 -29.25
CA GLU A 126 31.27 -1.24 -30.54
C GLU A 126 30.43 -2.49 -30.24
N ASP A 127 29.10 -2.58 -30.35
CA ASP A 127 28.09 -1.77 -31.02
C ASP A 127 26.73 -2.10 -30.32
N TYR A 128 26.17 -1.17 -29.56
CA TYR A 128 24.89 -1.40 -28.84
C TYR A 128 23.68 -1.58 -29.79
N ASN A 129 23.88 -1.29 -31.08
CA ASN A 129 22.85 -1.45 -32.11
C ASN A 129 22.64 -2.92 -32.52
N GLU A 130 23.61 -3.80 -32.33
CA GLU A 130 23.51 -5.20 -32.80
C GLU A 130 22.65 -6.10 -31.88
N ILE A 131 22.33 -5.66 -30.67
CA ILE A 131 21.56 -6.46 -29.68
C ILE A 131 20.07 -6.57 -30.08
N PHE A 132 19.57 -5.62 -30.89
CA PHE A 132 18.17 -5.61 -31.33
C PHE A 132 17.96 -6.24 -32.71
N ASP A 133 19.04 -6.58 -33.41
CA ASP A 133 18.99 -7.20 -34.74
C ASP A 133 18.97 -8.75 -34.69
N ASP A 134 19.16 -9.34 -33.50
CA ASP A 134 18.96 -10.78 -33.27
C ASP A 134 17.46 -11.12 -33.25
N ASN A 135 16.89 -11.18 -34.45
CA ASN A 135 15.56 -11.71 -34.71
C ASN A 135 15.49 -13.19 -34.23
N PRO A 136 14.72 -13.55 -33.19
CA PRO A 136 14.63 -14.93 -32.70
C PRO A 136 13.77 -15.83 -33.61
N GLY A 137 13.40 -15.37 -34.80
CA GLY A 137 12.64 -16.11 -35.79
C GLY A 137 13.53 -16.67 -36.90
N PHE A 138 13.48 -18.00 -37.04
CA PHE A 138 14.00 -18.86 -38.13
C PHE A 138 15.37 -19.52 -37.92
N LEU A 139 15.35 -20.70 -37.29
CA LEU A 139 15.54 -21.99 -37.97
C LEU A 139 14.97 -23.14 -37.12
#